data_AF-A0A7V5X4K4-F1
#
_entry.id   AF-A0A7V5X4K4-F1
#
_cell.length_a   1.000
_cell.length_b   1.000
_cell.length_c   1.000
_cell.angle_alpha   90.00
_cell.angle_beta   90.00
_cell.angle_gamma   90.00
#
_symmetry.space_group_name_H-M   'P 1'
#
loop_
_entity.id
_entity.type
_entity.pdbx_description
1 polymer ?
#
loop_
_entity_poly.entity_id
_entity_poly.type
_entity_poly.pdbx_seq_one_letter_code
_entity_poly.pdbx_strand_id
1 'polypeptide(L)'
;MIGILALQGGVEEHRHSMSRCGVATSPVRRCEDLENICGMILPGGESTTITKLIISSGIGPSVRSLLEAGMPVWGTCAGSILLSRGGIWESVEVEMERNA
;
A
#
# COMPACT_ATOMS: atom_id res chain seq x y z
N MET A 1 -4.32 3.35 -14.02
CA MET A 1 -4.94 2.32 -13.15
C MET A 1 -4.29 2.43 -11.77
N ILE A 2 -5.05 2.32 -10.69
CA ILE A 2 -4.51 2.40 -9.32
C ILE A 2 -4.38 0.99 -8.72
N GLY A 3 -3.19 0.63 -8.26
CA GLY A 3 -2.96 -0.63 -7.57
C GLY A 3 -3.45 -0.56 -6.11
N ILE A 4 -4.05 -1.62 -5.59
CA ILE A 4 -4.40 -1.75 -4.16
C ILE A 4 -3.63 -2.94 -3.60
N LEU A 5 -2.78 -2.74 -2.59
CA LEU A 5 -2.06 -3.84 -1.95
C LEU A 5 -3.07 -4.84 -1.35
N ALA A 6 -3.11 -6.05 -1.89
CA ALA A 6 -4.16 -7.04 -1.64
C ALA A 6 -3.63 -8.29 -0.92
N LEU A 7 -2.69 -8.09 0.02
CA LEU A 7 -2.12 -9.14 0.87
C LEU A 7 -2.98 -9.40 2.12
N GLN A 8 -3.50 -8.34 2.73
CA GLN A 8 -4.42 -8.38 3.86
C GLN A 8 -5.09 -7.00 3.98
N GLY A 9 -6.31 -6.95 4.53
CA GLY A 9 -6.94 -5.69 4.93
C GLY A 9 -8.16 -5.30 4.10
N GLY A 10 -8.54 -4.02 4.22
CA GLY A 10 -9.75 -3.44 3.61
C GLY A 10 -9.60 -3.15 2.11
N VAL A 11 -9.35 -4.17 1.30
CA VAL A 11 -9.11 -4.05 -0.15
C VAL A 11 -10.40 -3.68 -0.89
N GLU A 12 -11.51 -4.32 -0.52
CA GLU A 12 -12.78 -4.21 -1.25
C GLU A 12 -13.44 -2.84 -1.02
N GLU A 13 -13.30 -2.27 0.17
CA GLU A 13 -13.77 -0.93 0.51
C GLU A 13 -13.08 0.14 -0.33
N HIS A 14 -11.77 -0.01 -0.54
CA HIS A 14 -10.99 0.86 -1.43
C HIS A 14 -11.41 0.68 -2.89
N ARG A 15 -11.55 -0.57 -3.36
CA ARG A 15 -12.03 -0.87 -4.72
C ARG A 15 -13.39 -0.23 -4.98
N HIS A 16 -14.32 -0.39 -4.05
CA HIS A 16 -15.66 0.19 -4.12
C HIS A 16 -15.60 1.73 -4.15
N SER A 17 -14.82 2.35 -3.25
CA SER A 17 -14.66 3.81 -3.20
C SER A 17 -14.09 4.38 -4.49
N MET A 18 -13.05 3.77 -5.05
CA MET A 18 -12.44 4.21 -6.31
C MET A 18 -13.40 4.04 -7.51
N SER A 19 -14.18 2.95 -7.53
CA SER A 19 -15.19 2.73 -8.58
C SER A 19 -16.28 3.81 -8.60
N ARG A 20 -16.68 4.32 -7.42
CA ARG A 20 -17.63 5.43 -7.30
C ARG A 20 -17.06 6.73 -7.85
N CYS A 21 -15.74 6.87 -7.89
CA CYS A 21 -15.02 7.98 -8.50
C CYS A 21 -14.70 7.74 -10.00
N GLY A 22 -15.15 6.63 -10.60
CA GLY A 22 -14.85 6.29 -11.99
C GLY A 22 -13.41 5.85 -12.24
N VAL A 23 -12.67 5.46 -11.18
CA VAL A 23 -11.26 5.07 -11.29
C VAL A 23 -11.12 3.55 -11.29
N ALA A 24 -10.41 3.03 -12.30
CA ALA A 24 -10.09 1.61 -12.39
C ALA A 24 -8.96 1.22 -11.43
N THR A 25 -9.14 0.10 -10.73
CA THR A 25 -8.20 -0.43 -9.76
C THR A 25 -7.82 -1.88 -10.05
N SER A 26 -6.59 -2.27 -9.72
CA SER A 26 -6.12 -3.66 -9.74
C SER A 26 -5.62 -4.10 -8.36
N PRO A 27 -5.85 -5.35 -7.95
CA PRO A 27 -5.23 -5.88 -6.74
C PRO A 27 -3.74 -6.15 -6.99
N VAL A 28 -2.89 -5.80 -6.02
CA VAL A 28 -1.44 -6.00 -6.06
C VAL A 28 -1.06 -7.04 -5.01
N ARG A 29 -0.60 -8.21 -5.43
CA ARG A 29 -0.17 -9.32 -4.56
C ARG A 29 1.26 -9.75 -4.83
N ARG A 30 1.76 -9.51 -6.04
CA ARG A 30 3.09 -9.90 -6.51
C ARG A 30 3.75 -8.77 -7.28
N CYS A 31 5.03 -8.92 -7.58
CA CYS A 31 5.81 -7.91 -8.30
C CYS A 31 5.23 -7.61 -9.68
N GLU A 32 4.70 -8.61 -10.38
CA GLU A 32 4.15 -8.46 -11.73
C GLU A 32 2.88 -7.60 -11.73
N ASP A 33 2.14 -7.57 -10.61
CA ASP A 33 0.92 -6.75 -10.48
C ASP A 33 1.24 -5.24 -10.38
N LEU A 34 2.52 -4.88 -10.16
CA LEU A 34 2.97 -3.48 -10.13
C LEU A 34 3.15 -2.91 -11.55
N GLU A 35 3.12 -3.75 -12.58
CA GLU A 35 3.20 -3.30 -13.94
C GLU A 35 1.95 -2.49 -14.31
N ASN A 36 2.15 -1.35 -14.98
CA ASN A 36 1.08 -0.50 -15.53
C ASN A 36 0.16 0.21 -14.50
N ILE A 37 0.50 0.20 -13.21
CA ILE A 37 -0.17 1.07 -12.23
C ILE A 37 0.45 2.46 -12.21
N CYS A 38 -0.36 3.49 -12.01
CA CYS A 38 0.07 4.90 -11.94
C CYS A 38 -0.02 5.49 -10.53
N GLY A 39 -0.36 4.66 -9.55
CA GLY A 39 -0.45 5.00 -8.14
C GLY A 39 -0.81 3.77 -7.34
N MET A 40 -0.57 3.82 -6.03
CA MET A 40 -0.79 2.67 -5.14
C MET A 40 -1.56 3.08 -3.88
N ILE A 41 -2.51 2.23 -3.49
CA ILE A 41 -3.23 2.32 -2.22
C ILE A 41 -2.70 1.24 -1.28
N LEU A 42 -2.35 1.64 -0.06
CA LEU A 42 -2.03 0.75 1.05
C LEU A 42 -3.22 0.75 2.02
N PRO A 43 -4.03 -0.33 2.06
CA PRO A 43 -5.25 -0.35 2.84
C PRO A 43 -4.97 -0.46 4.35
N GLY A 44 -6.02 -0.23 5.14
CA GLY A 44 -6.01 -0.54 6.57
C GLY A 44 -6.02 -2.05 6.84
N GLY A 45 -5.68 -2.44 8.07
CA GLY A 45 -5.54 -3.83 8.47
C GLY A 45 -4.66 -3.92 9.72
N GLU A 46 -3.93 -5.02 9.86
CA GLU A 46 -2.94 -5.16 10.94
C GLU A 46 -1.53 -4.99 10.36
N SER A 47 -0.87 -3.89 10.70
CA SER A 47 0.40 -3.47 10.08
C SER A 47 1.51 -4.52 10.22
N THR A 48 1.56 -5.25 11.35
CA THR A 48 2.60 -6.26 11.60
C THR A 48 2.44 -7.45 10.64
N THR A 49 1.19 -7.90 10.46
CA THR A 49 0.80 -8.98 9.55
C THR A 49 1.06 -8.57 8.12
N ILE A 50 0.64 -7.37 7.72
CA ILE A 50 0.90 -6.84 6.37
C ILE A 50 2.42 -6.76 6.10
N THR A 51 3.21 -6.27 7.06
CA THR A 51 4.67 -6.21 6.96
C THR A 51 5.28 -7.61 6.73
N LYS A 52 4.88 -8.60 7.53
CA LYS A 52 5.33 -10.00 7.36
C LYS A 52 4.97 -10.55 5.98
N LEU A 53 3.76 -10.27 5.50
CA LEU A 53 3.31 -10.70 4.17
C LEU A 53 4.13 -10.04 3.06
N ILE A 54 4.39 -8.73 3.14
CA ILE A 54 5.23 -8.00 2.18
C ILE A 54 6.65 -8.60 2.11
N ILE A 55 7.24 -8.92 3.26
CA ILE A 55 8.56 -9.54 3.33
C ILE A 55 8.52 -10.93 2.72
N SER A 56 7.55 -11.76 3.12
CA SER A 56 7.45 -13.15 2.65
C SER A 56 7.11 -13.29 1.17
N SER A 57 6.41 -12.32 0.58
CA SER A 57 6.07 -12.31 -0.84
C SER A 57 7.21 -11.77 -1.72
N GLY A 58 8.22 -11.12 -1.14
CA GLY A 58 9.33 -10.51 -1.86
C GLY A 58 8.96 -9.22 -2.61
N ILE A 59 7.74 -8.69 -2.45
CA ILE A 59 7.27 -7.50 -3.18
C ILE A 59 7.86 -6.19 -2.64
N GLY A 60 8.35 -6.20 -1.40
CA GLY A 60 8.81 -5.01 -0.66
C GLY A 60 9.85 -4.15 -1.41
N PRO A 61 10.93 -4.72 -1.97
CA PRO A 61 11.92 -3.96 -2.72
C PRO A 61 11.34 -3.28 -3.97
N SER A 62 10.50 -3.96 -4.74
CA SER A 62 9.87 -3.39 -5.94
C SER A 62 8.98 -2.20 -5.59
N VAL A 63 8.20 -2.31 -4.50
CA VAL A 63 7.39 -1.20 -4.01
C VAL A 63 8.27 -0.02 -3.56
N ARG A 64 9.36 -0.29 -2.84
CA ARG A 64 10.31 0.75 -2.42
C ARG A 64 10.85 1.55 -3.61
N SER A 65 11.32 0.86 -4.65
CA SER A 65 11.84 1.51 -5.86
C SER A 65 10.80 2.41 -6.53
N LEU A 66 9.52 2.01 -6.54
CA LEU A 66 8.44 2.84 -7.10
C LEU A 66 8.17 4.08 -6.24
N LEU A 67 8.17 3.95 -4.92
CA LEU A 67 8.01 5.08 -4.00
C LEU A 67 9.16 6.09 -4.15
N GLU A 68 10.41 5.61 -4.23
CA GLU A 68 11.60 6.44 -4.46
C GLU A 68 11.58 7.11 -5.84
N ALA A 69 10.96 6.47 -6.85
CA ALA A 69 10.73 7.05 -8.17
C ALA A 69 9.57 8.07 -8.20
N GLY A 70 8.94 8.38 -7.07
CA GLY A 70 7.88 9.38 -6.95
C GLY A 70 6.48 8.86 -7.30
N MET A 71 6.26 7.54 -7.27
CA MET A 71 4.91 6.97 -7.44
C MET A 71 3.95 7.53 -6.38
N PRO A 72 2.81 8.10 -6.77
CA PRO A 72 1.80 8.53 -5.80
C PRO A 72 1.30 7.35 -4.95
N VAL A 73 1.33 7.51 -3.64
CA VAL A 73 0.86 6.49 -2.69
C VAL A 73 -0.17 7.07 -1.73
N TRP A 74 -1.21 6.28 -1.44
CA TRP A 74 -2.21 6.59 -0.44
C TRP A 74 -2.26 5.51 0.63
N GLY A 75 -1.67 5.79 1.79
CA GLY A 75 -1.75 4.92 2.97
C GLY A 75 -2.94 5.28 3.86
N THR A 76 -3.71 4.26 4.28
CA THR A 76 -4.82 4.42 5.23
C THR A 76 -4.64 3.49 6.43
N CYS A 77 -4.80 4.01 7.66
CA CYS A 77 -4.67 3.23 8.90
C CYS A 77 -3.34 2.45 8.98
N ALA A 78 -3.35 1.13 8.83
CA ALA A 78 -2.12 0.34 8.74
C ALA A 78 -1.22 0.77 7.58
N GLY A 79 -1.80 1.10 6.42
CA GLY A 79 -1.05 1.56 5.26
C GLY A 79 -0.26 2.85 5.52
N SER A 80 -0.77 3.76 6.35
CA SER A 80 0.00 4.94 6.77
C SER A 80 1.16 4.58 7.71
N ILE A 81 0.99 3.58 8.59
CA ILE A 81 2.07 3.08 9.47
C ILE A 81 3.20 2.46 8.64
N LEU A 82 2.88 1.81 7.51
CA LEU A 82 3.91 1.24 6.62
C LEU A 82 4.78 2.32 5.95
N LEU A 83 4.21 3.51 5.73
CA LEU A 83 4.87 4.64 5.08
C LEU A 83 5.61 5.56 6.05
N SER A 84 5.16 5.63 7.30
CA SER A 84 5.68 6.53 8.32
C SER A 84 7.10 6.20 8.74
N ARG A 85 7.70 7.08 9.55
CA ARG A 85 8.98 6.81 10.22
C ARG A 85 8.91 5.52 11.02
N GLY A 86 9.91 4.65 10.88
CA GLY A 86 9.93 3.31 11.48
C GLY A 86 9.01 2.27 10.81
N GLY A 87 8.31 2.65 9.74
CA GLY A 87 7.60 1.73 8.85
C GLY A 87 8.55 0.98 7.93
N ILE A 88 8.04 0.02 7.14
CA ILE A 88 8.88 -0.80 6.24
C ILE A 88 9.53 0.00 5.10
N TRP A 89 8.92 1.13 4.70
CA TRP A 89 9.43 1.96 3.60
C TRP A 89 9.96 3.32 4.03
N GLU A 90 9.57 3.84 5.20
CA GLU A 90 10.00 5.17 5.72
C GLU A 90 9.97 6.28 4.65
N SER A 91 8.96 6.24 3.79
CA SER A 91 8.88 7.08 2.58
C SER A 91 8.19 8.42 2.83
N VAL A 92 7.63 8.61 4.03
CA VAL A 92 6.97 9.84 4.45
C VAL A 92 7.51 10.24 5.82
N GLU A 93 8.02 11.47 5.95
CA GLU A 93 8.47 12.06 7.22
C GLU A 93 7.27 12.48 8.09
N VAL A 94 6.51 11.50 8.57
CA VAL A 94 5.39 11.70 9.49
C VAL A 94 5.55 10.73 10.66
N GLU A 95 5.37 11.24 11.87
CA GLU A 95 5.25 10.42 13.08
C GLU A 95 3.80 9.96 13.24
N MET A 96 3.62 8.66 13.48
CA MET A 96 2.29 8.09 13.66
C MET A 96 2.09 7.58 15.08
N GLU A 97 1.08 8.14 15.74
CA GLU A 97 0.59 7.63 17.01
C GLU A 97 -0.51 6.59 16.75
N ARG A 98 -0.36 5.40 17.34
CA ARG A 98 -1.39 4.36 17.26
C ARG A 98 -2.40 4.63 18.36
N ASN A 99 -3.66 4.83 17.99
CA ASN A 99 -4.75 4.87 18.97
C ASN A 99 -4.90 3.45 19.55
N ALA A 100 -4.53 3.29 20.83
CA ALA A 100 -4.70 2.06 21.59
C ALA A 100 -6.17 1.83 21.98
#